data_AF-A0A0E3L0Y6-F1
#
_entry.id   AF-A0A0E3L0Y6-F1
#
_cell.length_a   1.000
_cell.length_b   1.000
_cell.length_c   1.000
_cell.angle_alpha   90.00
_cell.angle_beta   90.00
_cell.angle_gamma   90.00
#
_symmetry.space_group_name_H-M   'P 1'
#
loop_
_entity.id
_entity.type
_entity.pdbx_description
1 polymer ?
#
loop_
_entity_poly.entity_id
_entity_poly.type
_entity_poly.pdbx_seq_one_letter_code
_entity_poly.pdbx_strand_id
1 'polypeptide(L)'
;MEGLTEILFYKGKSIRIIIDRKNRKRTHGREKSSNTGGKSMEKSILYFDNVGEQNTEAVIEAAAKRAAELQISHIVVASTSGKTALKMAEAVKGSGIKVIGISHQYGQKEKGKWEVEEEYKKKLEALGAVIATQSHMFSGIERSITKKFGGYSRAEVISDTLRSLFGKGFKVAIEVAIMAADSGYIPVSDNTEIIAIGGTRQGADVALVLRPAHSIDFFSLQVREIIAMPRAKED
;
A
#
# COMPACT_ATOMS: atom_id res chain seq x y z
N MET A 1 -25.92 -33.71 -10.99
CA MET A 1 -26.13 -33.28 -9.59
C MET A 1 -24.76 -33.17 -8.95
N GLU A 2 -24.20 -31.98 -9.04
CA GLU A 2 -22.81 -31.66 -8.73
C GLU A 2 -22.66 -31.49 -7.21
N GLY A 3 -21.87 -32.36 -6.59
CA GLY A 3 -21.48 -32.21 -5.18
C GLY A 3 -20.39 -31.15 -5.05
N LEU A 4 -20.64 -30.12 -4.25
CA LEU A 4 -19.63 -29.13 -3.85
C LEU A 4 -18.50 -29.82 -3.06
N THR A 5 -17.25 -29.58 -3.46
CA THR A 5 -16.05 -30.04 -2.74
C THR A 5 -15.53 -28.89 -1.90
N GLU A 6 -15.56 -29.01 -0.57
CA GLU A 6 -14.83 -28.09 0.31
C GLU A 6 -13.47 -28.68 0.68
N ILE A 7 -12.43 -27.83 0.63
CA ILE A 7 -11.08 -28.15 1.10
C ILE A 7 -10.90 -27.46 2.45
N LEU A 8 -10.77 -28.25 3.52
CA LEU A 8 -10.42 -27.77 4.86
C LEU A 8 -8.95 -28.08 5.14
N PHE A 9 -8.25 -27.12 5.72
CA PHE A 9 -6.87 -27.26 6.18
C PHE A 9 -6.84 -27.42 7.70
N TYR A 10 -6.34 -28.56 8.19
CA TYR A 10 -6.08 -28.78 9.62
C TYR A 10 -4.68 -29.34 9.80
N LYS A 11 -3.86 -28.68 10.63
CA LYS A 11 -2.46 -29.06 10.92
C LYS A 11 -1.61 -29.34 9.66
N GLY A 12 -1.68 -28.45 8.66
CA GLY A 12 -0.80 -28.49 7.49
C GLY A 12 -1.04 -29.63 6.50
N LYS A 13 -2.22 -30.26 6.52
CA LYS A 13 -2.63 -31.28 5.54
C LYS A 13 -3.96 -30.88 4.88
N SER A 14 -4.03 -31.05 3.56
CA SER A 14 -5.25 -30.85 2.78
C SER A 14 -6.17 -32.05 2.97
N ILE A 15 -7.39 -31.83 3.45
CA ILE A 15 -8.42 -32.87 3.56
C ILE A 15 -9.54 -32.48 2.58
N ARG A 16 -9.78 -33.30 1.56
CA ARG A 16 -10.98 -33.19 0.72
C ARG A 16 -12.13 -33.88 1.43
N ILE A 17 -13.19 -33.14 1.72
CA ILE A 17 -14.44 -33.70 2.22
C ILE A 17 -15.45 -33.62 1.08
N ILE A 18 -15.81 -34.77 0.53
CA ILE A 18 -16.95 -34.88 -0.39
C ILE A 18 -18.19 -35.00 0.49
N ILE A 19 -19.03 -33.97 0.49
CA ILE A 19 -20.31 -34.02 1.20
C ILE A 19 -21.35 -34.57 0.23
N ASP A 20 -21.52 -35.90 0.24
CA ASP A 20 -22.72 -36.52 -0.29
C ASP A 20 -23.83 -36.40 0.77
N ARG A 21 -24.95 -35.75 0.41
CA ARG A 21 -26.10 -35.57 1.32
C ARG A 21 -26.87 -36.88 1.58
N LYS A 22 -26.48 -38.01 1.00
CA LYS A 22 -27.10 -39.31 1.27
C LYS A 22 -26.06 -40.34 1.70
N ASN A 23 -26.23 -40.84 2.93
CA ASN A 23 -25.53 -41.95 3.58
C ASN A 23 -24.13 -41.69 4.18
N ARG A 24 -24.12 -41.59 5.51
CA ARG A 24 -22.95 -41.69 6.38
C ARG A 24 -22.32 -43.08 6.33
N LYS A 25 -21.26 -43.28 5.54
CA LYS A 25 -20.18 -44.26 5.84
C LYS A 25 -18.84 -43.69 5.38
N ARG A 26 -17.94 -43.40 6.34
CA ARG A 26 -16.58 -42.92 6.07
C ARG A 26 -15.68 -44.11 5.66
N THR A 27 -15.25 -44.17 4.41
CA THR A 27 -14.13 -45.01 3.97
C THR A 27 -12.88 -44.15 3.83
N HIS A 28 -11.79 -44.56 4.49
CA HIS A 28 -10.50 -43.84 4.44
C HIS A 28 -9.63 -44.42 3.30
N GLY A 29 -9.60 -43.75 2.15
CA GLY A 29 -8.59 -43.97 1.11
C GLY A 29 -7.44 -42.97 1.27
N ARG A 30 -6.20 -43.45 1.48
CA ARG A 30 -4.99 -42.62 1.48
C ARG A 30 -4.44 -42.53 0.07
N GLU A 31 -4.66 -41.42 -0.62
CA GLU A 31 -3.82 -41.03 -1.76
C GLU A 31 -2.71 -40.09 -1.27
N LYS A 32 -1.46 -40.46 -1.57
CA LYS A 32 -0.28 -39.64 -1.29
C LYS A 32 -0.25 -38.47 -2.27
N SER A 33 -0.66 -37.27 -1.84
CA SER A 33 -0.42 -36.05 -2.61
C SER A 33 1.04 -35.61 -2.44
N SER A 34 1.74 -35.51 -3.56
CA SER A 34 3.11 -34.97 -3.69
C SER A 34 3.21 -33.56 -3.11
N ASN A 35 4.14 -33.39 -2.16
CA ASN A 35 4.48 -32.12 -1.52
C ASN A 35 5.30 -31.24 -2.48
N THR A 36 4.67 -30.31 -3.19
CA THR A 36 5.38 -29.21 -3.85
C THR A 36 5.64 -28.12 -2.81
N GLY A 37 6.78 -28.21 -2.11
CA GLY A 37 7.18 -27.22 -1.12
C GLY A 37 7.22 -25.82 -1.72
N GLY A 38 6.49 -24.87 -1.14
CA GLY A 38 6.57 -23.47 -1.53
C GLY A 38 7.98 -22.93 -1.31
N LYS A 39 8.55 -22.25 -2.32
CA LYS A 39 9.81 -21.52 -2.18
C LYS A 39 9.62 -20.39 -1.17
N SER A 40 10.40 -20.38 -0.10
CA SER A 40 10.58 -19.19 0.74
C SER A 40 11.54 -18.20 0.06
N MET A 41 11.37 -16.90 0.34
CA MET A 41 12.27 -15.84 -0.14
C MET A 41 12.85 -15.09 1.05
N GLU A 42 14.14 -14.74 0.96
CA GLU A 42 14.82 -13.90 1.93
C GLU A 42 15.12 -12.53 1.32
N LYS A 43 14.76 -11.46 2.03
CA LYS A 43 14.95 -10.07 1.63
C LYS A 43 15.31 -9.22 2.84
N SER A 44 16.16 -8.22 2.61
CA SER A 44 16.53 -7.23 3.63
C SER A 44 15.44 -6.16 3.76
N ILE A 45 15.22 -5.70 4.98
CA ILE A 45 14.38 -4.56 5.31
C ILE A 45 15.22 -3.50 6.05
N LEU A 46 15.00 -2.23 5.73
CA LEU A 46 15.59 -1.13 6.49
C LEU A 46 14.70 -0.74 7.67
N TYR A 47 15.26 -0.77 8.87
CA TYR A 47 14.62 -0.26 10.07
C TYR A 47 15.32 1.01 10.55
N PHE A 48 14.60 2.12 10.60
CA PHE A 48 15.14 3.40 11.08
C PHE A 48 14.89 3.57 12.58
N ASP A 49 15.84 4.18 13.30
CA ASP A 49 15.67 4.45 14.73
C ASP A 49 14.59 5.50 15.01
N ASN A 50 14.43 6.48 14.12
CA ASN A 50 13.51 7.61 14.28
C ASN A 50 12.58 7.75 13.07
N VAL A 51 11.40 8.34 13.26
CA VAL A 51 10.43 8.67 12.20
C VAL A 51 10.79 9.99 11.49
N GLY A 52 10.31 10.19 10.24
CA GLY A 52 10.33 11.50 9.58
C GLY A 52 11.38 11.73 8.49
N GLU A 53 11.53 13.00 8.09
CA GLU A 53 12.19 13.46 6.85
C GLU A 53 13.65 13.01 6.70
N GLN A 54 14.38 12.83 7.80
CA GLN A 54 15.78 12.39 7.76
C GLN A 54 15.97 11.04 7.07
N ASN A 55 14.92 10.22 6.97
CA ASN A 55 14.97 8.91 6.32
C ASN A 55 14.67 8.96 4.81
N THR A 56 14.26 10.12 4.28
CA THR A 56 13.70 10.24 2.93
C THR A 56 14.64 9.70 1.85
N GLU A 57 15.92 10.04 1.94
CA GLU A 57 16.90 9.63 0.94
C GLU A 57 17.09 8.11 0.94
N ALA A 58 17.30 7.52 2.12
CA ALA A 58 17.45 6.07 2.28
C ALA A 58 16.20 5.30 1.82
N VAL A 59 15.00 5.85 2.06
CA VAL A 59 13.74 5.26 1.58
C VAL A 59 13.65 5.29 0.05
N ILE A 60 14.00 6.41 -0.58
CA ILE A 60 13.99 6.57 -2.04
C ILE A 60 14.99 5.61 -2.70
N GLU A 61 16.21 5.52 -2.17
CA GLU A 61 17.24 4.61 -2.67
C GLU A 61 16.80 3.15 -2.56
N ALA A 62 16.28 2.74 -1.40
CA ALA A 62 15.81 1.37 -1.17
C ALA A 62 14.60 1.03 -2.05
N ALA A 63 13.67 1.96 -2.24
CA ALA A 63 12.53 1.81 -3.12
C ALA A 63 12.94 1.68 -4.59
N ALA A 64 13.82 2.56 -5.10
CA ALA A 64 14.33 2.49 -6.46
C ALA A 64 15.02 1.15 -6.74
N LYS A 65 15.89 0.72 -5.82
CA LYS A 65 16.57 -0.57 -5.90
C LYS A 65 15.56 -1.72 -5.95
N ARG A 66 14.58 -1.73 -5.05
CA ARG A 66 13.59 -2.81 -5.02
C ARG A 66 12.70 -2.83 -6.25
N ALA A 67 12.34 -1.65 -6.77
CA ALA A 67 11.58 -1.54 -8.01
C ALA A 67 12.32 -2.18 -9.18
N ALA A 68 13.62 -1.90 -9.30
CA ALA A 68 14.47 -2.50 -10.33
C ALA A 68 14.58 -4.02 -10.17
N GLU A 69 14.78 -4.52 -8.95
CA GLU A 69 14.84 -5.97 -8.67
C GLU A 69 13.55 -6.72 -9.02
N LEU A 70 12.39 -6.09 -8.82
CA LEU A 70 11.07 -6.67 -9.08
C LEU A 70 10.52 -6.33 -10.46
N GLN A 71 11.22 -5.48 -11.23
CA GLN A 71 10.71 -4.93 -12.49
C GLN A 71 9.36 -4.20 -12.32
N ILE A 72 9.17 -3.54 -11.18
CA ILE A 72 7.98 -2.73 -10.90
C ILE A 72 8.05 -1.44 -11.71
N SER A 73 6.98 -1.12 -12.41
CA SER A 73 6.89 0.03 -13.32
C SER A 73 6.23 1.27 -12.71
N HIS A 74 5.65 1.18 -11.51
CA HIS A 74 4.91 2.27 -10.88
C HIS A 74 5.34 2.48 -9.42
N ILE A 75 5.63 3.72 -9.06
CA ILE A 75 5.90 4.15 -7.69
C ILE A 75 4.94 5.27 -7.30
N VAL A 76 4.18 5.06 -6.24
CA VAL A 76 3.27 6.05 -5.66
C VAL A 76 3.93 6.68 -4.42
N VAL A 77 3.94 8.00 -4.34
CA VAL A 77 4.66 8.74 -3.29
C VAL A 77 3.75 9.76 -2.63
N ALA A 78 3.56 9.67 -1.33
CA ALA A 78 2.94 10.75 -0.55
C ALA A 78 3.86 11.99 -0.56
N SER A 79 3.36 13.11 -1.05
CA SER A 79 4.15 14.34 -1.21
C SER A 79 3.27 15.58 -1.18
N THR A 80 3.24 16.28 -0.03
CA THR A 80 2.39 17.45 0.16
C THR A 80 2.75 18.61 -0.78
N SER A 81 4.01 19.05 -0.78
CA SER A 81 4.45 20.16 -1.66
C SER A 81 4.86 19.70 -3.06
N GLY A 82 5.18 18.42 -3.24
CA GLY A 82 5.79 17.89 -4.46
C GLY A 82 7.27 17.50 -4.30
N LYS A 83 7.96 18.03 -3.28
CA LYS A 83 9.41 17.82 -3.03
C LYS A 83 9.82 16.35 -2.99
N THR A 84 9.13 15.51 -2.20
CA THR A 84 9.49 14.08 -2.05
C THR A 84 9.25 13.29 -3.34
N ALA A 85 8.14 13.56 -4.03
CA ALA A 85 7.84 12.93 -5.31
C ALA A 85 8.88 13.33 -6.37
N LEU A 86 9.33 14.60 -6.38
CA LEU A 86 10.36 15.06 -7.31
C LEU A 86 11.68 14.32 -7.09
N LYS A 87 12.14 14.22 -5.83
CA LYS A 87 13.33 13.42 -5.50
C LYS A 87 13.23 11.98 -5.99
N MET A 88 12.06 11.35 -5.80
CA MET A 88 11.83 9.99 -6.30
C MET A 88 11.92 9.93 -7.82
N ALA A 89 11.27 10.85 -8.54
CA ALA A 89 11.31 10.92 -10.00
C ALA A 89 12.72 11.15 -10.55
N GLU A 90 13.54 11.96 -9.87
CA GLU A 90 14.95 12.15 -10.19
C GLU A 90 15.75 10.86 -9.98
N ALA A 91 15.54 10.16 -8.87
CA ALA A 91 16.25 8.92 -8.53
C ALA A 91 15.97 7.76 -9.50
N VAL A 92 14.79 7.73 -10.13
CA VAL A 92 14.43 6.70 -11.13
C VAL A 92 14.45 7.22 -12.57
N LYS A 93 15.03 8.40 -12.81
CA LYS A 93 15.09 9.00 -14.14
C LYS A 93 15.73 8.04 -15.15
N GLY A 94 15.06 7.81 -16.28
CA GLY A 94 15.53 6.94 -17.36
C GLY A 94 15.32 5.45 -17.13
N SER A 95 14.75 5.03 -15.99
CA SER A 95 14.43 3.61 -15.72
C SER A 95 13.15 3.10 -16.39
N GLY A 96 12.31 4.00 -16.92
CA GLY A 96 10.96 3.69 -17.40
C GLY A 96 9.90 3.56 -16.28
N ILE A 97 10.29 3.73 -15.01
CA ILE A 97 9.36 3.75 -13.88
C ILE A 97 8.56 5.05 -13.88
N LYS A 98 7.24 4.93 -13.80
CA LYS A 98 6.32 6.06 -13.64
C LYS A 98 6.16 6.42 -12.16
N VAL A 99 6.42 7.68 -11.82
CA VAL A 99 6.20 8.21 -10.46
C VAL A 99 4.89 8.98 -10.37
N ILE A 100 4.10 8.66 -9.35
CA ILE A 100 2.80 9.27 -9.05
C ILE A 100 2.89 9.88 -7.66
N GLY A 101 3.03 11.21 -7.60
CA GLY A 101 2.90 11.98 -6.37
C GLY A 101 1.43 12.12 -5.96
N ILE A 102 1.11 11.86 -4.70
CA ILE A 102 -0.21 12.12 -4.12
C ILE A 102 -0.04 13.15 -3.00
N SER A 103 -0.63 14.32 -3.20
CA SER A 103 -0.65 15.41 -2.21
C SER A 103 -1.89 15.33 -1.32
N HIS A 104 -1.93 16.19 -0.31
CA HIS A 104 -3.13 16.41 0.48
C HIS A 104 -4.29 16.89 -0.38
N GLN A 105 -5.51 16.57 0.08
CA GLN A 105 -6.74 17.09 -0.51
C GLN A 105 -6.69 18.61 -0.66
N TYR A 106 -7.17 19.12 -1.80
CA TYR A 106 -7.30 20.54 -2.04
C TYR A 106 -8.13 21.19 -0.92
N GLY A 107 -7.67 22.29 -0.34
CA GLY A 107 -8.36 22.94 0.78
C GLY A 107 -8.03 22.39 2.17
N GLN A 108 -7.14 21.39 2.32
CA GLN A 108 -6.83 20.76 3.61
C GLN A 108 -6.25 21.75 4.64
N LYS A 109 -5.19 22.47 4.26
CA LYS A 109 -4.53 23.46 5.14
C LYS A 109 -5.24 24.81 5.10
N GLU A 110 -5.60 25.28 3.92
CA GLU A 110 -6.32 26.53 3.70
C GLU A 110 -7.39 26.34 2.61
N LYS A 111 -8.63 26.78 2.88
CA LYS A 111 -9.77 26.63 1.95
C LYS A 111 -9.43 27.25 0.59
N GLY A 112 -9.69 26.51 -0.48
CA GLY A 112 -9.49 27.02 -1.84
C GLY A 112 -8.03 27.05 -2.32
N LYS A 113 -7.07 26.52 -1.54
CA LYS A 113 -5.67 26.42 -1.94
C LYS A 113 -5.15 24.98 -2.00
N TRP A 114 -4.23 24.74 -2.92
CA TRP A 114 -3.42 23.53 -2.97
C TRP A 114 -2.08 23.78 -2.31
N GLU A 115 -1.54 22.77 -1.63
CA GLU A 115 -0.22 22.84 -0.99
C GLU A 115 0.93 22.51 -1.95
N VAL A 116 0.63 21.97 -3.13
CA VAL A 116 1.64 21.69 -4.16
C VAL A 116 2.24 22.98 -4.68
N GLU A 117 3.56 23.02 -4.70
CA GLU A 117 4.31 24.15 -5.24
C GLU A 117 4.45 23.98 -6.76
N GLU A 118 4.11 25.03 -7.50
CA GLU A 118 4.08 25.01 -8.97
C GLU A 118 5.46 24.69 -9.58
N GLU A 119 6.54 25.08 -8.91
CA GLU A 119 7.90 24.74 -9.31
C GLU A 119 8.13 23.22 -9.32
N TYR A 120 7.77 22.52 -8.23
CA TYR A 120 7.95 21.08 -8.13
C TYR A 120 7.04 20.33 -9.10
N LYS A 121 5.80 20.82 -9.28
CA LYS A 121 4.86 20.24 -10.25
C LYS A 121 5.42 20.28 -11.68
N LYS A 122 5.93 21.42 -12.14
CA LYS A 122 6.54 21.55 -13.48
C LYS A 122 7.75 20.63 -13.67
N LYS A 123 8.60 20.52 -12.64
CA LYS A 123 9.76 19.61 -12.68
C LYS A 123 9.34 18.14 -12.74
N LEU A 124 8.30 17.75 -12.01
CA LEU A 124 7.72 16.41 -12.09
C LEU A 124 7.19 16.10 -13.49
N GLU A 125 6.40 17.02 -14.06
CA GLU A 125 5.85 16.87 -15.42
C GLU A 125 6.95 16.73 -16.47
N ALA A 126 8.04 17.51 -16.35
CA ALA A 126 9.20 17.40 -17.22
C ALA A 126 9.94 16.06 -17.13
N LEU A 127 9.78 15.33 -16.02
CA LEU A 127 10.31 13.98 -15.81
C LEU A 127 9.30 12.88 -16.21
N GLY A 128 8.13 13.25 -16.73
CA GLY A 128 7.05 12.31 -17.05
C GLY A 128 6.31 11.76 -15.82
N ALA A 129 6.55 12.37 -14.65
CA ALA A 129 5.83 12.07 -13.42
C ALA A 129 4.58 12.96 -13.30
N VAL A 130 3.66 12.56 -12.43
CA VAL A 130 2.45 13.33 -12.15
C VAL A 130 2.32 13.59 -10.66
N ILE A 131 1.67 14.69 -10.28
CA ILE A 131 1.20 14.92 -8.91
C ILE A 131 -0.28 15.21 -8.92
N ALA A 132 -1.01 14.51 -8.07
CA ALA A 132 -2.46 14.58 -8.01
C ALA A 132 -2.95 14.68 -6.57
N THR A 133 -4.25 14.91 -6.43
CA THR A 133 -4.94 14.98 -5.15
C THR A 133 -6.34 14.43 -5.28
N GLN A 134 -6.85 13.86 -4.19
CA GLN A 134 -8.26 13.57 -3.99
C GLN A 134 -8.58 13.64 -2.49
N SER A 135 -9.84 13.43 -2.11
CA SER A 135 -10.22 13.29 -0.70
C SER A 135 -9.44 12.13 -0.05
N HIS A 136 -8.99 12.31 1.20
CA HIS A 136 -8.25 11.26 1.91
C HIS A 136 -9.16 10.07 2.25
N MET A 137 -8.83 8.88 1.75
CA MET A 137 -9.71 7.72 1.78
C MET A 137 -10.07 7.26 3.20
N PHE A 138 -9.12 7.23 4.15
CA PHE A 138 -9.41 6.77 5.51
C PHE A 138 -10.04 7.85 6.41
N SER A 139 -10.63 8.89 5.81
CA SER A 139 -11.28 9.96 6.55
C SER A 139 -12.51 10.48 5.83
N GLY A 140 -12.36 11.01 4.61
CA GLY A 140 -13.47 11.48 3.79
C GLY A 140 -14.46 12.36 4.55
N ILE A 141 -15.75 12.16 4.28
CA ILE A 141 -16.85 12.87 4.94
C ILE A 141 -16.96 12.48 6.42
N GLU A 142 -16.60 11.25 6.80
CA GLU A 142 -16.66 10.75 8.18
C GLU A 142 -15.84 11.63 9.14
N ARG A 143 -14.71 12.17 8.68
CA ARG A 143 -13.93 13.12 9.50
C ARG A 143 -14.72 14.38 9.87
N SER A 144 -15.58 14.86 8.98
CA SER A 144 -16.45 16.02 9.28
C SER A 144 -17.51 15.65 10.31
N ILE A 145 -18.03 14.42 10.27
CA ILE A 145 -18.97 13.89 11.26
C ILE A 145 -18.28 13.83 12.63
N THR A 146 -17.12 13.17 12.71
CA THR A 146 -16.33 13.04 13.94
C THR A 146 -15.97 14.41 14.54
N LYS A 147 -15.55 15.39 13.72
CA LYS A 147 -15.23 16.75 14.20
C LYS A 147 -16.45 17.50 14.74
N LYS A 148 -17.63 17.29 14.16
CA LYS A 148 -18.84 18.04 14.51
C LYS A 148 -19.61 17.41 15.67
N PHE A 149 -19.68 16.08 15.69
CA PHE A 149 -20.57 15.33 16.59
C PHE A 149 -19.80 14.42 17.57
N GLY A 150 -18.48 14.30 17.43
CA GLY A 150 -17.69 13.33 18.20
C GLY A 150 -17.83 11.90 17.69
N GLY A 151 -17.21 10.95 18.40
CA GLY A 151 -17.18 9.53 18.03
C GLY A 151 -16.03 9.15 17.11
N TYR A 152 -16.09 7.94 16.54
CA TYR A 152 -15.13 7.42 15.57
C TYR A 152 -15.85 6.62 14.49
N SER A 153 -15.51 6.89 13.24
CA SER A 153 -15.98 6.08 12.11
C SER A 153 -15.17 4.80 11.93
N ARG A 154 -15.75 3.83 11.21
CA ARG A 154 -15.05 2.58 10.85
C ARG A 154 -13.78 2.84 10.04
N ALA A 155 -13.81 3.83 9.14
CA ALA A 155 -12.65 4.21 8.33
C ALA A 155 -11.53 4.80 9.20
N GLU A 156 -11.88 5.66 10.16
CA GLU A 156 -10.90 6.22 11.10
C GLU A 156 -10.31 5.15 12.03
N VAL A 157 -11.10 4.16 12.45
CA VAL A 157 -10.61 3.01 13.24
C VAL A 157 -9.58 2.20 12.44
N ILE A 158 -9.83 1.92 11.16
CA ILE A 158 -8.85 1.24 10.28
C ILE A 158 -7.57 2.08 10.17
N SER A 159 -7.70 3.39 9.92
CA SER A 159 -6.57 4.32 9.89
C SER A 159 -5.73 4.24 11.17
N ASP A 160 -6.38 4.40 12.33
CA ASP A 160 -5.66 4.45 13.60
C ASP A 160 -5.08 3.08 13.97
N THR A 161 -5.72 1.98 13.57
CA THR A 161 -5.13 0.63 13.68
C THR A 161 -3.80 0.53 12.91
N LEU A 162 -3.78 0.99 11.64
CA LEU A 162 -2.54 0.99 10.84
C LEU A 162 -1.47 1.91 11.45
N ARG A 163 -1.87 3.09 11.94
CA ARG A 163 -0.96 4.06 12.55
C ARG A 163 -0.35 3.51 13.85
N SER A 164 -1.15 2.91 14.72
CA SER A 164 -0.70 2.38 16.00
C SER A 164 0.21 1.16 15.84
N LEU A 165 -0.08 0.28 14.88
CA LEU A 165 0.71 -0.95 14.68
C LEU A 165 1.97 -0.73 13.83
N PHE A 166 1.89 0.14 12.82
CA PHE A 166 2.94 0.26 11.79
C PHE A 166 3.43 1.70 11.57
N GLY A 167 2.85 2.70 12.24
CA GLY A 167 3.22 4.10 12.11
C GLY A 167 2.43 4.87 11.06
N LYS A 168 2.53 6.20 11.12
CA LYS A 168 1.80 7.10 10.21
C LYS A 168 2.21 6.90 8.76
N GLY A 169 3.50 6.79 8.47
CA GLY A 169 4.00 6.54 7.12
C GLY A 169 3.42 5.28 6.47
N PHE A 170 3.22 4.19 7.24
CA PHE A 170 2.67 2.94 6.72
C PHE A 170 1.20 3.08 6.32
N LYS A 171 0.38 3.70 7.19
CA LYS A 171 -1.01 4.05 6.87
C LYS A 171 -1.07 4.93 5.63
N VAL A 172 -0.21 5.96 5.58
CA VAL A 172 -0.16 6.91 4.46
C VAL A 172 0.20 6.20 3.15
N ALA A 173 1.18 5.31 3.14
CA ALA A 173 1.57 4.54 1.95
C ALA A 173 0.38 3.73 1.38
N ILE A 174 -0.39 3.07 2.24
CA ILE A 174 -1.62 2.37 1.83
C ILE A 174 -2.66 3.34 1.28
N GLU A 175 -2.90 4.46 1.97
CA GLU A 175 -3.92 5.44 1.59
C GLU A 175 -3.63 6.05 0.20
N VAL A 176 -2.39 6.47 -0.05
CA VAL A 176 -2.03 7.08 -1.33
C VAL A 176 -2.06 6.08 -2.48
N ALA A 177 -1.78 4.80 -2.22
CA ALA A 177 -1.92 3.75 -3.23
C ALA A 177 -3.38 3.57 -3.68
N ILE A 178 -4.32 3.56 -2.72
CA ILE A 178 -5.75 3.51 -3.03
C ILE A 178 -6.18 4.77 -3.78
N MET A 179 -5.68 5.94 -3.36
CA MET A 179 -5.97 7.20 -4.06
C MET A 179 -5.46 7.18 -5.51
N ALA A 180 -4.25 6.67 -5.75
CA ALA A 180 -3.72 6.54 -7.10
C ALA A 180 -4.54 5.56 -7.96
N ALA A 181 -4.98 4.44 -7.37
CA ALA A 181 -5.82 3.44 -8.03
C ALA A 181 -7.18 4.02 -8.43
N ASP A 182 -7.89 4.66 -7.49
CA ASP A 182 -9.23 5.23 -7.73
C ASP A 182 -9.22 6.39 -8.73
N SER A 183 -8.08 7.06 -8.90
CA SER A 183 -7.90 8.11 -9.90
C SER A 183 -7.36 7.59 -11.25
N GLY A 184 -7.17 6.27 -11.41
CA GLY A 184 -6.72 5.66 -12.66
C GLY A 184 -5.25 5.92 -13.01
N TYR A 185 -4.41 6.33 -12.04
CA TYR A 185 -3.00 6.60 -12.29
C TYR A 185 -2.11 5.36 -12.30
N ILE A 186 -2.58 4.27 -11.67
CA ILE A 186 -1.89 2.98 -11.61
C ILE A 186 -2.83 1.85 -12.06
N PRO A 187 -2.30 0.77 -12.65
CA PRO A 187 -3.10 -0.41 -12.96
C PRO A 187 -3.51 -1.16 -11.67
N VAL A 188 -4.64 -1.88 -11.74
CA VAL A 188 -5.13 -2.74 -10.65
C VAL A 188 -5.48 -4.11 -11.26
N SER A 189 -4.76 -5.15 -10.84
CA SER A 189 -5.00 -6.54 -11.23
C SER A 189 -4.40 -7.49 -10.19
N ASP A 190 -4.72 -8.78 -10.27
CA ASP A 190 -4.19 -9.78 -9.33
C ASP A 190 -2.67 -9.93 -9.35
N ASN A 191 -2.05 -9.60 -10.48
CA ASN A 191 -0.60 -9.71 -10.70
C ASN A 191 0.11 -8.35 -10.71
N THR A 192 -0.59 -7.26 -10.43
CA THR A 192 0.03 -5.94 -10.37
C THR A 192 0.71 -5.76 -9.02
N GLU A 193 2.01 -5.44 -9.04
CA GLU A 193 2.73 -4.91 -7.90
C GLU A 193 3.19 -3.48 -8.18
N ILE A 194 3.06 -2.63 -7.17
CA ILE A 194 3.55 -1.25 -7.16
C ILE A 194 4.40 -1.03 -5.91
N ILE A 195 5.21 0.03 -5.91
CA ILE A 195 5.78 0.54 -4.65
C ILE A 195 4.95 1.72 -4.18
N ALA A 196 4.60 1.73 -2.90
CA ALA A 196 3.94 2.85 -2.25
C ALA A 196 4.83 3.39 -1.13
N ILE A 197 5.02 4.71 -1.12
CA ILE A 197 5.91 5.43 -0.21
C ILE A 197 5.09 6.42 0.62
N GLY A 198 5.26 6.36 1.93
CA GLY A 198 4.62 7.25 2.90
C GLY A 198 5.63 7.80 3.90
N GLY A 199 5.19 8.81 4.66
CA GLY A 199 6.04 9.50 5.62
C GLY A 199 5.30 9.94 6.87
N THR A 200 6.07 10.23 7.91
CA THR A 200 5.57 10.83 9.16
C THR A 200 5.90 12.32 9.19
N ARG A 201 4.87 13.18 9.28
CA ARG A 201 4.95 14.65 9.18
C ARG A 201 5.47 15.14 7.83
N GLN A 202 6.78 15.08 7.60
CA GLN A 202 7.46 15.57 6.40
C GLN A 202 8.39 14.48 5.84
N GLY A 203 8.65 14.54 4.54
CA GLY A 203 9.48 13.56 3.84
C GLY A 203 8.86 12.17 3.76
N ALA A 204 9.70 11.14 3.68
CA ALA A 204 9.31 9.74 3.64
C ALA A 204 10.11 8.92 4.65
N ASP A 205 9.45 7.96 5.30
CA ASP A 205 10.07 7.02 6.23
C ASP A 205 9.60 5.57 6.04
N VAL A 206 8.61 5.33 5.17
CA VAL A 206 8.09 3.99 4.86
C VAL A 206 8.01 3.76 3.35
N ALA A 207 8.43 2.57 2.89
CA ALA A 207 8.19 2.08 1.54
C ALA A 207 7.72 0.62 1.55
N LEU A 208 6.69 0.32 0.77
CA LEU A 208 6.01 -0.98 0.70
C LEU A 208 5.90 -1.45 -0.75
N VAL A 209 6.04 -2.76 -0.98
CA VAL A 209 5.53 -3.39 -2.20
C VAL A 209 4.08 -3.77 -1.95
N LEU A 210 3.15 -3.29 -2.78
CA LEU A 210 1.73 -3.53 -2.64
C LEU A 210 1.14 -4.17 -3.90
N ARG A 211 0.21 -5.10 -3.71
CA ARG A 211 -0.87 -5.30 -4.69
C ARG A 211 -1.95 -4.25 -4.41
N PRO A 212 -2.12 -3.24 -5.28
CA PRO A 212 -3.12 -2.19 -5.06
C PRO A 212 -4.54 -2.76 -5.22
N ALA A 213 -5.51 -2.04 -4.68
CA ALA A 213 -6.94 -2.28 -4.90
C ALA A 213 -7.68 -0.94 -4.93
N HIS A 214 -8.86 -0.93 -5.55
CA HIS A 214 -9.78 0.20 -5.46
C HIS A 214 -10.40 0.28 -4.06
N SER A 215 -10.82 1.47 -3.64
CA SER A 215 -11.45 1.64 -2.32
C SER A 215 -12.72 0.81 -2.14
N ILE A 216 -13.50 0.63 -3.21
CA ILE A 216 -14.71 -0.21 -3.21
C ILE A 216 -14.41 -1.69 -2.92
N ASP A 217 -13.15 -2.11 -3.10
CA ASP A 217 -12.66 -3.47 -2.85
C ASP A 217 -11.41 -3.43 -1.93
N PHE A 218 -11.45 -2.54 -0.93
CA PHE A 218 -10.31 -2.27 -0.03
C PHE A 218 -9.64 -3.54 0.53
N PHE A 219 -10.44 -4.55 0.91
CA PHE A 219 -9.94 -5.77 1.52
C PHE A 219 -9.20 -6.71 0.55
N SER A 220 -9.17 -6.37 -0.74
CA SER A 220 -8.28 -7.00 -1.73
C SER A 220 -6.90 -6.34 -1.79
N LEU A 221 -6.63 -5.23 -1.11
CA LEU A 221 -5.27 -4.70 -1.03
C LEU A 221 -4.37 -5.66 -0.26
N GLN A 222 -3.14 -5.88 -0.75
CA GLN A 222 -2.17 -6.73 -0.05
C GLN A 222 -0.82 -6.03 0.08
N VAL A 223 -0.29 -5.97 1.30
CA VAL A 223 1.12 -5.65 1.53
C VAL A 223 1.92 -6.91 1.21
N ARG A 224 2.78 -6.84 0.19
CA ARG A 224 3.61 -7.97 -0.28
C ARG A 224 4.95 -7.97 0.41
N GLU A 225 5.57 -6.80 0.53
CA GLU A 225 6.85 -6.62 1.19
C GLU A 225 6.92 -5.27 1.89
N ILE A 226 7.73 -5.22 2.95
CA ILE A 226 8.11 -3.98 3.61
C ILE A 226 9.58 -3.73 3.27
N ILE A 227 9.84 -2.62 2.57
CA ILE A 227 11.18 -2.27 2.08
C ILE A 227 11.95 -1.50 3.16
N ALA A 228 11.28 -0.51 3.75
CA ALA A 228 11.83 0.33 4.80
C ALA A 228 10.71 0.83 5.71
N MET A 229 10.97 0.92 7.01
CA MET A 229 10.07 1.57 7.98
C MET A 229 10.80 1.96 9.27
N PRO A 230 10.31 2.92 10.06
CA PRO A 230 10.85 3.15 11.40
C PRO A 230 10.64 1.92 12.29
N ARG A 231 11.58 1.62 13.19
CA ARG A 231 11.44 0.55 14.20
C ARG A 231 10.50 1.00 15.31
N ALA A 232 10.83 2.12 15.96
CA ALA A 232 9.95 2.82 16.87
C ALA A 232 9.02 3.76 16.10
N LYS A 233 7.74 3.81 16.47
CA LYS A 233 6.77 4.76 15.91
C LYS A 233 6.59 5.91 16.90
N GLU A 234 6.12 7.05 16.41
CA GLU A 234 5.64 8.08 17.32
C GLU A 234 4.29 7.67 17.90
N ASP A 235 4.10 7.99 19.18
CA ASP A 235 2.82 7.85 19.89
C ASP A 235 1.72 8.74 19.26
#